data_AF-A0A965RD42-F1
#
_entry.id   AF-A0A965RD42-F1
#
_cell.length_a   1.000
_cell.length_b   1.000
_cell.length_c   1.000
_cell.angle_alpha   90.00
_cell.angle_beta   90.00
_cell.angle_gamma   90.00
#
_symmetry.space_group_name_H-M   'P 1'
#
loop_
_entity.id
_entity.type
_entity.pdbx_description
1 polymer ?
#
loop_
_entity_poly.entity_id
_entity_poly.type
_entity_poly.pdbx_seq_one_letter_code
_entity_poly.pdbx_strand_id
1 'polypeptide(L)'
;MFDHAHQTLRRIVFCAVALFSVSSLAAQQPPANTDVGGHCRFNLQNQWAGPFKACIDPSTAAQCEETGKRDQNSGATFAPGACPASGRVGTCAKPDSSVHYYDGEASSIEVGCGFQGGTWKAGS
;
A
#
# COMPACT_ATOMS: atom_id res chain seq x y z
N MET A 1 -24.99 -34.14 -23.51
CA MET A 1 -24.82 -33.19 -22.39
C MET A 1 -23.89 -33.86 -21.40
N PHE A 2 -22.81 -33.14 -21.07
CA PHE A 2 -21.62 -33.46 -20.25
C PHE A 2 -21.77 -34.63 -19.26
N ASP A 3 -20.95 -35.69 -19.26
CA ASP A 3 -19.47 -35.78 -19.22
C ASP A 3 -18.90 -35.68 -17.78
N HIS A 4 -18.15 -36.73 -17.39
CA HIS A 4 -17.24 -36.89 -16.23
C HIS A 4 -17.86 -37.01 -14.82
N ALA A 5 -17.42 -37.90 -13.92
CA ALA A 5 -16.36 -38.90 -13.99
C ALA A 5 -16.52 -39.93 -12.86
N HIS A 6 -16.06 -41.12 -13.19
CA HIS A 6 -15.68 -42.20 -12.30
C HIS A 6 -14.89 -41.76 -11.06
N GLN A 7 -15.15 -42.48 -9.95
CA GLN A 7 -14.17 -43.17 -9.11
C GLN A 7 -12.81 -42.46 -8.95
N THR A 8 -12.31 -42.22 -7.74
CA THR A 8 -11.64 -43.30 -6.98
C THR A 8 -11.30 -42.76 -5.59
N LEU A 9 -11.94 -43.35 -4.57
CA LEU A 9 -11.27 -43.97 -3.42
C LEU A 9 -10.19 -43.15 -2.66
N ARG A 10 -10.54 -42.71 -1.45
CA ARG A 10 -10.03 -43.22 -0.13
C ARG A 10 -10.17 -42.10 0.90
N ARG A 11 -11.20 -42.20 1.76
CA ARG A 11 -11.08 -42.73 3.14
C ARG A 11 -10.08 -41.86 3.92
N ILE A 12 -10.52 -41.09 4.91
CA ILE A 12 -10.90 -41.65 6.21
C ILE A 12 -11.99 -40.78 6.85
N VAL A 13 -13.17 -41.38 7.03
CA VAL A 13 -14.15 -40.98 8.05
C VAL A 13 -13.92 -41.92 9.22
N PHE A 14 -13.44 -41.37 10.34
CA PHE A 14 -13.57 -42.02 11.63
C PHE A 14 -14.96 -41.74 12.19
N CYS A 15 -15.56 -42.82 12.67
CA CYS A 15 -16.88 -42.88 13.29
C CYS A 15 -17.06 -41.90 14.45
N ALA A 16 -18.36 -41.65 14.67
CA ALA A 16 -19.05 -41.60 15.95
C ALA A 16 -19.56 -40.22 16.38
N VAL A 17 -20.89 -40.20 16.39
CA VAL A 17 -21.84 -39.20 16.84
C VAL A 17 -21.63 -38.86 18.33
N ALA A 18 -21.62 -37.56 18.65
CA ALA A 18 -22.04 -37.06 19.96
C ALA A 18 -22.70 -35.68 19.80
N LEU A 19 -23.97 -35.62 20.21
CA LEU A 19 -24.79 -34.42 20.30
C LEU A 19 -24.19 -33.43 21.30
N PHE A 20 -23.90 -32.20 20.85
CA PHE A 20 -23.71 -31.05 21.74
C PHE A 20 -24.34 -29.78 21.16
N SER A 21 -24.95 -29.05 22.07
CA SER A 21 -25.87 -27.93 21.93
C SER A 21 -25.25 -26.68 21.30
N VAL A 22 -26.13 -25.87 20.71
CA VAL A 22 -25.98 -24.45 20.34
C VAL A 22 -24.79 -23.73 20.98
N SER A 23 -23.89 -23.27 20.12
CA SER A 23 -23.13 -22.04 20.31
C SER A 23 -22.68 -21.61 18.94
N SER A 24 -23.36 -20.62 18.37
CA SER A 24 -22.86 -19.88 17.22
C SER A 24 -21.49 -19.36 17.62
N LEU A 25 -20.42 -20.01 17.17
CA LEU A 25 -19.12 -19.38 17.09
C LEU A 25 -19.29 -18.26 16.06
N ALA A 26 -19.74 -17.10 16.55
CA ALA A 26 -19.35 -15.85 15.93
C ALA A 26 -17.82 -15.92 15.94
N ALA A 27 -17.25 -16.27 14.79
CA ALA A 27 -15.86 -16.01 14.53
C ALA A 27 -15.69 -14.53 14.88
N GLN A 28 -15.07 -14.27 16.03
CA GLN A 28 -14.56 -12.96 16.38
C GLN A 28 -13.47 -12.72 15.33
N GLN A 29 -13.89 -12.27 14.15
CA GLN A 29 -13.06 -11.44 13.31
C GLN A 29 -12.52 -10.38 14.27
N PRO A 30 -11.20 -10.33 14.53
CA PRO A 30 -10.66 -9.15 15.18
C PRO A 30 -11.22 -7.95 14.41
N PRO A 31 -11.68 -6.90 15.11
CA PRO A 31 -12.21 -5.73 14.45
C PRO A 31 -11.22 -5.39 13.34
N ALA A 32 -11.71 -5.30 12.11
CA ALA A 32 -10.92 -4.74 11.03
C ALA A 32 -10.41 -3.42 11.60
N ASN A 33 -9.11 -3.37 11.92
CA ASN A 33 -8.46 -2.13 12.27
C ASN A 33 -8.83 -1.23 11.10
N THR A 34 -9.66 -0.24 11.37
CA THR A 34 -9.75 0.93 10.52
C THR A 34 -8.42 1.64 10.74
N ASP A 35 -7.35 1.05 10.21
CA ASP A 35 -6.15 1.77 9.85
C ASP A 35 -6.66 2.79 8.83
N VAL A 36 -7.08 3.94 9.32
CA VAL A 36 -7.30 5.10 8.48
C VAL A 36 -5.91 5.43 7.98
N GLY A 37 -5.56 4.84 6.82
CA GLY A 37 -4.22 4.89 6.25
C GLY A 37 -3.64 6.29 6.34
N GLY A 38 -2.37 6.37 6.74
CA GLY A 38 -1.67 7.64 6.88
C GLY A 38 -0.87 7.97 5.64
N HIS A 39 0.10 8.83 5.85
CA HIS A 39 1.09 9.18 4.86
C HIS A 39 2.49 9.17 5.47
N CYS A 40 3.49 9.05 4.61
CA CYS A 40 4.88 9.17 4.98
C CYS A 40 5.52 10.35 4.27
N ARG A 41 6.02 11.34 5.02
CA ARG A 41 6.84 12.45 4.48
C ARG A 41 8.30 12.06 4.54
N PHE A 42 9.06 12.33 3.49
CA PHE A 42 10.49 12.00 3.44
C PHE A 42 11.21 12.87 2.40
N ASN A 43 12.52 12.97 2.52
CA ASN A 43 13.37 13.45 1.44
C ASN A 43 13.78 12.26 0.59
N LEU A 44 13.23 12.18 -0.62
CA LEU A 44 13.62 11.20 -1.63
C LEU A 44 15.02 11.54 -2.13
N GLN A 45 15.98 10.65 -1.96
CA GLN A 45 17.28 10.83 -2.58
C GLN A 45 17.29 10.19 -3.96
N ASN A 46 17.63 10.99 -4.97
CA ASN A 46 17.82 10.53 -6.34
C ASN A 46 19.12 11.11 -6.88
N GLN A 47 20.09 10.23 -7.12
CA GLN A 47 21.42 10.58 -7.65
C GLN A 47 21.40 11.20 -9.06
N TRP A 48 20.27 11.16 -9.78
CA TRP A 48 20.12 11.72 -11.13
C TRP A 48 19.32 13.02 -11.20
N ALA A 49 18.40 13.27 -10.26
CA ALA A 49 17.48 14.40 -10.34
C ALA A 49 17.40 15.23 -9.05
N GLY A 50 18.14 14.84 -8.01
CA GLY A 50 18.33 15.58 -6.76
C GLY A 50 17.50 15.05 -5.59
N PRO A 51 17.76 15.55 -4.37
CA PRO A 51 16.86 15.32 -3.25
C PRO A 51 15.53 16.01 -3.52
N PHE A 52 14.42 15.30 -3.32
CA PHE A 52 13.08 15.87 -3.40
C PHE A 52 12.34 15.72 -2.07
N LYS A 53 11.66 16.77 -1.62
CA LYS A 53 10.64 16.66 -0.58
C LYS A 53 9.44 15.93 -1.17
N ALA A 54 9.20 14.74 -0.66
CA ALA A 54 8.16 13.85 -1.10
C ALA A 54 7.23 13.45 0.05
N CYS A 55 6.03 13.03 -0.31
CA CYS A 55 5.09 12.42 0.60
C CYS A 55 4.35 11.29 -0.13
N ILE A 56 4.26 10.12 0.47
CA ILE A 56 3.55 8.96 -0.10
C ILE A 56 2.30 8.63 0.72
N ASP A 57 1.17 8.47 0.05
CA ASP A 57 -0.08 7.97 0.64
C ASP A 57 -0.84 7.02 -0.30
N PRO A 58 -1.63 6.06 0.23
CA PRO A 58 -1.66 5.67 1.64
C PRO A 58 -0.36 5.02 2.10
N SER A 59 -0.06 5.11 3.40
CA SER A 59 1.09 4.48 4.04
C SER A 59 0.77 4.07 5.48
N THR A 60 1.46 3.05 6.00
CA THR A 60 1.48 2.68 7.42
C THR A 60 2.77 3.16 8.09
N ALA A 61 2.82 3.17 9.42
CA ALA A 61 4.03 3.51 10.16
C ALA A 61 5.22 2.59 9.79
N ALA A 62 4.97 1.28 9.66
CA ALA A 62 5.98 0.32 9.25
C ALA A 62 6.46 0.57 7.80
N GLN A 63 5.54 0.85 6.87
CA GLN A 63 5.92 1.21 5.50
C GLN A 63 6.75 2.50 5.46
N CYS A 64 6.41 3.50 6.27
CA CYS A 64 7.16 4.75 6.33
C CYS A 64 8.58 4.57 6.87
N GLU A 65 8.74 3.74 7.91
CA GLU A 65 10.06 3.39 8.44
C GLU A 65 10.92 2.74 7.35
N GLU A 66 10.36 1.79 6.59
CA GLU A 66 11.05 1.16 5.47
C GLU A 66 11.36 2.14 4.34
N THR A 67 10.46 3.08 4.03
CA THR A 67 10.73 4.16 3.08
C THR A 67 11.97 4.97 3.47
N GLY A 68 12.16 5.25 4.76
CA GLY A 68 13.32 5.97 5.27
C GLY A 68 14.64 5.20 5.17
N LYS A 69 14.60 3.86 5.06
CA LYS A 69 15.80 3.02 4.92
C LYS A 69 16.23 2.82 3.46
N ARG A 70 15.32 3.04 2.52
CA ARG A 70 15.54 2.82 1.08
C ARG A 70 16.31 3.97 0.45
N ASP A 71 17.18 3.64 -0.50
CA ASP A 71 17.78 4.58 -1.45
C ASP A 71 18.38 5.85 -0.83
N GLN A 72 18.89 5.75 0.40
CA GLN A 72 19.43 6.87 1.19
C GLN A 72 18.40 7.97 1.52
N ASN A 73 17.11 7.67 1.44
CA ASN A 73 16.05 8.55 1.90
C ASN A 73 16.29 9.01 3.34
N SER A 74 15.78 10.18 3.69
CA SER A 74 15.95 10.73 5.03
C SER A 74 14.71 11.47 5.52
N GLY A 75 14.62 11.65 6.83
CA GLY A 75 13.51 12.40 7.45
C GLY A 75 12.14 11.74 7.32
N ALA A 76 12.09 10.42 7.10
CA ALA A 76 10.86 9.67 7.01
C ALA A 76 10.02 9.83 8.28
N THR A 77 8.84 10.41 8.15
CA THR A 77 7.93 10.70 9.27
C THR A 77 6.51 10.30 8.88
N PHE A 78 5.92 9.40 9.67
CA PHE A 78 4.54 8.97 9.51
C PHE A 78 3.58 9.96 10.18
N ALA A 79 2.44 10.21 9.54
CA ALA A 79 1.31 10.90 10.15
C ALA A 79 -0.02 10.34 9.62
N PRO A 80 -1.11 10.39 10.40
CA PRO A 80 -2.42 9.95 9.95
C PRO A 80 -2.99 10.87 8.85
N GLY A 81 -3.88 10.32 8.01
CA GLY A 81 -4.51 11.03 6.90
C GLY A 81 -3.64 11.15 5.65
N ALA A 82 -4.16 11.84 4.62
CA ALA A 82 -3.47 12.03 3.34
C ALA A 82 -2.35 13.08 3.41
N CYS A 83 -1.45 13.05 2.44
CA CYS A 83 -0.44 14.09 2.26
C CYS A 83 -1.08 15.48 2.08
N PRO A 84 -0.45 16.57 2.55
CA PRO A 84 -0.95 17.94 2.32
C PRO A 84 -1.12 18.26 0.83
N ALA A 85 -2.21 18.92 0.44
CA ALA A 85 -2.43 19.32 -0.96
C ALA A 85 -1.65 20.58 -1.36
N SER A 86 -1.44 21.49 -0.41
CA SER A 86 -0.81 22.80 -0.66
C SER A 86 0.68 22.66 -0.99
N GLY A 87 1.15 23.43 -1.97
CA GLY A 87 2.57 23.53 -2.33
C GLY A 87 3.11 22.32 -3.10
N ARG A 88 2.25 21.48 -3.67
CA ARG A 88 2.68 20.36 -4.52
C ARG A 88 3.14 20.89 -5.87
N VAL A 89 4.32 20.47 -6.31
CA VAL A 89 4.80 20.61 -7.69
C VAL A 89 4.06 19.62 -8.60
N GLY A 90 3.71 18.46 -8.07
CA GLY A 90 2.86 17.49 -8.75
C GLY A 90 2.79 16.15 -8.03
N THR A 91 2.07 15.22 -8.64
CA THR A 91 1.77 13.91 -8.09
C THR A 91 2.09 12.83 -9.12
N CYS A 92 2.86 11.84 -8.71
CA CYS A 92 3.01 10.59 -9.43
C CYS A 92 2.05 9.55 -8.87
N ALA A 93 0.98 9.26 -9.59
CA ALA A 93 -0.03 8.29 -9.18
C ALA A 93 0.34 6.87 -9.65
N LYS A 94 0.30 5.90 -8.74
CA LYS A 94 0.42 4.46 -9.01
C LYS A 94 -0.86 3.75 -8.54
N PRO A 95 -1.10 2.47 -8.90
CA PRO A 95 -2.32 1.75 -8.53
C PRO A 95 -2.58 1.69 -7.02
N ASP A 96 -1.52 1.50 -6.23
CA ASP A 96 -1.62 1.26 -4.78
C ASP A 96 -1.19 2.45 -3.91
N SER A 97 -0.59 3.48 -4.52
CA SER A 97 -0.08 4.66 -3.80
C SER A 97 0.16 5.85 -4.74
N SER A 98 0.16 7.03 -4.17
CA SER A 98 0.57 8.27 -4.85
C SER A 98 1.77 8.87 -4.15
N VAL A 99 2.74 9.34 -4.94
CA VAL A 99 3.88 10.12 -4.43
C VAL A 99 3.67 11.58 -4.83
N HIS A 100 3.62 12.46 -3.84
CA HIS A 100 3.44 13.89 -3.99
C HIS A 100 4.77 14.60 -3.77
N TYR A 101 5.15 15.45 -4.72
CA TYR A 101 6.40 16.20 -4.70
C TYR A 101 6.13 17.67 -4.39
N TYR A 102 6.94 18.28 -3.52
CA TYR A 102 6.76 19.67 -3.05
C TYR A 102 7.91 20.60 -3.46
N ASP A 103 8.94 20.06 -4.10
CA ASP A 103 10.04 20.79 -4.70
C ASP A 103 10.58 20.01 -5.92
N GLY A 104 11.61 20.59 -6.54
CA GLY A 104 12.18 20.07 -7.78
C GLY A 104 11.50 20.62 -9.04
N GLU A 105 12.08 20.26 -10.18
CA GLU A 105 11.59 20.68 -11.50
C GLU A 105 10.56 19.66 -12.01
N ALA A 106 9.37 20.13 -12.38
CA ALA A 106 8.23 19.28 -12.68
C ALA A 106 8.48 18.33 -13.86
N SER A 107 9.14 18.81 -14.92
CA SER A 107 9.39 18.00 -16.13
C SER A 107 10.34 16.83 -15.85
N SER A 108 11.36 17.03 -15.01
CA SER A 108 12.30 15.97 -14.59
C SER A 108 11.59 14.91 -13.74
N ILE A 109 10.73 15.34 -12.82
CA ILE A 109 9.97 14.45 -11.94
C ILE A 109 8.92 13.66 -12.73
N GLU A 110 8.26 14.29 -13.71
CA GLU A 110 7.30 13.65 -14.61
C GLU A 110 7.94 12.48 -15.38
N VAL A 111 9.13 12.70 -15.96
CA VAL A 111 9.87 11.65 -16.65
C VAL A 111 10.18 10.49 -15.70
N GLY A 112 10.65 10.79 -14.48
CA GLY A 112 10.89 9.79 -13.45
C GLY A 112 9.63 9.04 -13.01
N CYS A 113 8.48 9.70 -13.01
CA CYS A 113 7.19 9.07 -12.74
C CYS A 113 6.81 8.04 -13.82
N GLY A 114 7.00 8.41 -15.10
CA GLY A 114 6.74 7.52 -16.23
C GLY A 114 7.60 6.25 -16.18
N PHE A 115 8.89 6.37 -15.84
CA PHE A 115 9.76 5.20 -15.70
C PHE A 115 9.36 4.26 -14.55
N GLN A 116 8.69 4.77 -13.53
CA GLN A 116 8.15 3.98 -12.41
C GLN A 116 6.76 3.39 -12.72
N GLY A 117 6.28 3.53 -13.97
CA GLY A 117 4.93 3.07 -14.36
C GLY A 117 3.80 3.91 -13.75
N GLY A 118 4.12 5.13 -13.28
CA GLY A 118 3.14 6.04 -12.72
C GLY A 118 2.53 6.98 -13.76
N THR A 119 1.41 7.59 -13.41
CA THR A 119 0.78 8.68 -14.17
C THR A 119 1.05 10.01 -13.48
N TRP A 120 1.68 10.94 -14.19
CA TRP A 120 1.96 12.27 -13.66
C TRP A 120 0.71 13.17 -13.68
N LYS A 121 0.56 13.97 -12.63
CA LYS A 121 -0.44 15.03 -12.50
C LYS A 121 0.27 16.28 -11.99
N ALA A 122 0.34 17.33 -12.81
CA ALA A 122 0.95 18.59 -12.42
C ALA A 122 0.24 19.22 -11.21
N GLY A 123 1.02 19.92 -10.38
CA GLY A 123 0.50 20.71 -9.26
C GLY A 123 -0.24 21.96 -9.73
N SER A 124 -1.14 22.45 -8.90
CA SER A 124 -1.97 23.64 -9.11
C SER A 124 -1.73 24.68 -8.02
#